data_AF-A0A930R958-F1
#
_entry.id   AF-A0A930R958-F1
#
_cell.length_a   1.000
_cell.length_b   1.000
_cell.length_c   1.000
_cell.angle_alpha   90.00
_cell.angle_beta   90.00
_cell.angle_gamma   90.00
#
_symmetry.space_group_name_H-M   'P 1'
#
loop_
_entity.id
_entity.type
_entity.pdbx_description
1 polymer ?
#
loop_
_entity_poly.entity_id
_entity_poly.type
_entity_poly.pdbx_seq_one_letter_code
_entity_poly.pdbx_strand_id
1 'polypeptide(L)'
;MKNQSFQEEVQHLEIVQDLMEQKVAIEKNRLQERDLDIARQDTIQYGVQQLENQLESPYFGRIDVQFEKDERVEKMYIGPATFFDEDDNVQVYDWRAPIASLFYEGTLGELQYETPNGFEKAQAFLKRDIVIRKGELKSVYDIENEESLLMDALSAPTNRDGHLEGITATIQKEQNEIIRLNPKDWFIVNGCAGSGKTTILLQRIAYLMYQAKDKRMSDMLLLSRNQLFAKYVSHVIPSLTGSELYQQTLAQHTIELYRKMYLHKTTALSQVPTRKVYLTDSEWIALVHRNIEGLSAKDLPYRAIGIKGQAVFTMKDYQKLVESVNTALPLQQQLTQMQTVLERTLKRRLTKFFMSEKAKAVYESMNAMQIEVLMKDVETKSETEYYQALGQKVFEKEVQEVTQQVEMFAFVDIAALVVKWMPEAKARRQELGKTDNAPLPLKKIEGSRMQVTAEGIRLLQYVATRVTPVRDYTGFSHLFIDEVQDVSLLWLGTLSNYYFRA
;
A
#
# COMPACT_ATOMS: atom_id res chain seq x y z
N MET A 1 16.31 -42.56 14.06
CA MET A 1 17.27 -43.59 13.63
C MET A 1 18.05 -43.04 12.44
N LYS A 2 19.39 -42.96 12.54
CA LYS A 2 20.41 -42.86 11.45
C LYS A 2 20.08 -41.87 10.31
N ASN A 3 20.71 -40.70 10.23
CA ASN A 3 22.00 -40.55 9.51
C ASN A 3 22.22 -41.67 8.48
N GLN A 4 21.37 -41.78 7.46
CA GLN A 4 21.91 -42.06 6.13
C GLN A 4 22.84 -40.88 5.84
N SER A 5 24.09 -41.16 5.46
CA SER A 5 25.01 -40.07 5.13
C SER A 5 24.50 -39.41 3.85
N PHE A 6 23.81 -38.29 4.00
CA PHE A 6 23.44 -37.35 2.94
C PHE A 6 24.70 -36.70 2.36
N GLN A 7 25.64 -37.53 1.88
CA GLN A 7 26.95 -37.11 1.35
C GLN A 7 26.78 -36.22 0.14
N GLU A 8 25.72 -36.47 -0.65
CA GLU A 8 25.39 -35.64 -1.80
C GLU A 8 25.00 -34.22 -1.38
N GLU A 9 24.19 -34.06 -0.31
CA GLU A 9 23.80 -32.75 0.22
C GLU A 9 24.99 -32.01 0.85
N VAL A 10 25.88 -32.73 1.52
CA VAL A 10 27.12 -32.15 2.07
C VAL A 10 28.03 -31.66 0.95
N GLN A 11 28.27 -32.51 -0.06
CA GLN A 11 29.10 -32.15 -1.22
C GLN A 11 28.50 -30.98 -2.00
N HIS A 12 27.19 -30.99 -2.24
CA HIS A 12 26.55 -29.88 -2.92
C HIS A 12 26.62 -28.59 -2.11
N LEU A 13 26.45 -28.65 -0.78
CA LEU A 13 26.59 -27.49 0.09
C LEU A 13 27.99 -26.89 0.00
N GLU A 14 29.03 -27.72 0.10
CA GLU A 14 30.43 -27.30 -0.03
C GLU A 14 30.69 -26.64 -1.39
N ILE A 15 30.22 -27.24 -2.49
CA ILE A 15 30.35 -26.68 -3.84
C ILE A 15 29.66 -25.32 -3.95
N VAL A 16 28.41 -25.22 -3.48
CA VAL A 16 27.63 -23.97 -3.55
C VAL A 16 28.29 -22.87 -2.71
N GLN A 17 28.80 -23.21 -1.53
CA GLN A 17 29.52 -22.28 -0.67
C GLN A 17 30.80 -21.78 -1.31
N ASP A 18 31.64 -22.67 -1.84
CA ASP A 18 32.87 -22.31 -2.53
C ASP A 18 32.59 -21.35 -3.71
N LEU A 19 31.57 -21.65 -4.52
CA LEU A 19 31.15 -20.80 -5.63
C LEU A 19 30.63 -19.44 -5.15
N MET A 20 29.82 -19.40 -4.09
CA MET A 20 29.30 -18.16 -3.51
C MET A 20 30.42 -17.31 -2.90
N GLU A 21 31.37 -17.90 -2.18
CA GLU A 21 32.53 -17.22 -1.60
C GLU A 21 33.44 -16.63 -2.69
N GLN A 22 33.68 -17.37 -3.76
CA GLN A 22 34.41 -16.88 -4.94
C GLN A 22 33.69 -15.67 -5.55
N LYS A 23 32.37 -15.75 -5.73
CA LYS A 23 31.56 -14.64 -6.27
C LYS A 23 31.58 -13.42 -5.35
N VAL A 24 31.46 -13.60 -4.03
CA VAL A 24 31.59 -12.53 -3.03
C VAL A 24 32.96 -11.86 -3.12
N ALA A 25 34.04 -12.65 -3.26
CA ALA A 25 35.38 -12.10 -3.41
C ALA A 25 35.54 -11.28 -4.70
N ILE A 26 34.98 -11.75 -5.82
CA ILE A 26 34.97 -11.03 -7.10
C ILE A 26 34.22 -9.70 -6.97
N GLU A 27 33.00 -9.69 -6.42
CA GLU A 27 32.21 -8.46 -6.26
C GLU A 27 32.85 -7.49 -5.24
N LYS A 28 33.47 -7.99 -4.17
CA LYS A 28 34.24 -7.15 -3.23
C LYS A 28 35.47 -6.51 -3.87
N ASN A 29 36.14 -7.22 -4.79
CA ASN A 29 37.25 -6.65 -5.55
C ASN A 29 36.76 -5.55 -6.50
N ARG A 30 35.60 -5.73 -7.14
CA ARG A 30 34.97 -4.68 -7.97
C ARG A 30 34.72 -3.41 -7.17
N LEU A 31 34.25 -3.52 -5.91
CA LEU A 31 34.05 -2.35 -5.02
C LEU A 31 35.32 -1.51 -4.77
N GLN A 32 36.51 -2.07 -5.00
CA GLN A 32 37.79 -1.36 -4.82
C GLN A 32 38.24 -0.60 -6.08
N GLU A 33 37.52 -0.71 -7.20
CA GLU A 33 37.82 0.01 -8.44
C GLU A 33 37.62 1.52 -8.27
N ARG A 34 38.62 2.31 -8.73
CA ARG A 34 38.71 3.75 -8.47
C ARG A 34 37.65 4.62 -9.16
N ASP A 35 36.97 4.09 -10.19
CA ASP A 35 36.08 4.84 -11.07
C ASP A 35 34.59 4.41 -10.95
N LEU A 36 34.20 3.76 -9.85
CA LEU A 36 32.80 3.42 -9.60
C LEU A 36 31.98 4.65 -9.18
N ASP A 37 30.85 4.87 -9.85
CA ASP A 37 29.85 5.83 -9.38
C ASP A 37 29.12 5.31 -8.13
N ILE A 38 28.53 6.22 -7.35
CA ILE A 38 27.88 5.91 -6.07
C ILE A 38 26.73 4.90 -6.27
N ALA A 39 25.95 5.03 -7.34
CA ALA A 39 24.82 4.15 -7.60
C ALA A 39 25.24 2.70 -7.90
N ARG A 40 26.31 2.50 -8.67
CA ARG A 40 26.89 1.17 -8.91
C ARG A 40 27.52 0.62 -7.65
N GLN A 41 28.19 1.45 -6.86
CA GLN A 41 28.77 1.04 -5.58
C GLN A 41 27.68 0.51 -4.63
N ASP A 42 26.58 1.25 -4.47
CA ASP A 42 25.45 0.84 -3.64
C ASP A 42 24.83 -0.48 -4.14
N THR A 43 24.71 -0.64 -5.46
CA THR A 43 24.17 -1.87 -6.09
C THR A 43 25.05 -3.08 -5.82
N ILE A 44 26.37 -2.95 -6.02
CA ILE A 44 27.32 -4.04 -5.80
C ILE A 44 27.38 -4.37 -4.30
N GLN A 45 27.43 -3.36 -3.43
CA GLN A 45 27.43 -3.56 -1.99
C GLN A 45 26.18 -4.28 -1.51
N TYR A 46 25.00 -3.90 -2.03
CA TYR A 46 23.77 -4.61 -1.76
C TYR A 46 23.84 -6.08 -2.21
N GLY A 47 24.32 -6.33 -3.43
CA GLY A 47 24.50 -7.69 -3.97
C GLY A 47 25.43 -8.55 -3.13
N VAL A 48 26.57 -8.00 -2.69
CA VAL A 48 27.51 -8.66 -1.77
C VAL A 48 26.80 -9.05 -0.47
N GLN A 49 26.05 -8.12 0.14
CA GLN A 49 25.36 -8.39 1.38
C GLN A 49 24.27 -9.47 1.24
N GLN A 50 23.58 -9.53 0.09
CA GLN A 50 22.63 -10.61 -0.19
C GLN A 50 23.33 -11.97 -0.32
N LEU A 51 24.46 -12.05 -1.03
CA LEU A 51 25.24 -13.28 -1.15
C LEU A 51 25.79 -13.74 0.21
N GLU A 52 26.28 -12.82 1.03
CA GLU A 52 26.75 -13.11 2.40
C GLU A 52 25.63 -13.64 3.30
N ASN A 53 24.43 -13.06 3.22
CA ASN A 53 23.27 -13.58 3.95
C ASN A 53 22.88 -14.98 3.45
N GLN A 54 22.98 -15.22 2.13
CA GLN A 54 22.65 -16.51 1.52
C GLN A 54 23.66 -17.60 1.91
N LEU A 55 24.94 -17.28 2.10
CA LEU A 55 25.97 -18.25 2.53
C LEU A 55 25.62 -18.98 3.84
N GLU A 56 24.90 -18.33 4.76
CA GLU A 56 24.49 -18.95 6.02
C GLU A 56 23.44 -20.06 5.84
N SER A 57 22.62 -19.98 4.78
CA SER A 57 21.56 -20.93 4.45
C SER A 57 21.18 -20.82 2.95
N PRO A 58 21.99 -21.42 2.04
CA PRO A 58 21.91 -21.13 0.61
C PRO A 58 20.67 -21.71 -0.06
N TYR A 59 20.17 -22.83 0.46
CA TYR A 59 18.95 -23.50 0.05
C TYR A 59 18.34 -24.24 1.24
N PHE A 60 17.05 -24.56 1.14
CA PHE A 60 16.30 -25.24 2.19
C PHE A 60 15.54 -26.46 1.69
N GLY A 61 15.55 -26.73 0.39
CA GLY A 61 14.86 -27.89 -0.17
C GLY A 61 15.54 -28.42 -1.41
N ARG A 62 15.24 -29.67 -1.75
CA ARG A 62 15.60 -30.27 -3.03
C ARG A 62 14.41 -31.05 -3.59
N ILE A 63 14.23 -31.00 -4.90
CA ILE A 63 13.31 -31.87 -5.63
C ILE A 63 14.00 -32.44 -6.87
N ASP A 64 13.86 -33.74 -7.09
CA ASP A 64 14.37 -34.40 -8.29
C ASP A 64 13.20 -34.66 -9.23
N VAL A 65 13.22 -34.00 -10.38
CA VAL A 65 12.11 -33.98 -11.34
C VAL A 65 12.56 -34.39 -12.74
N GLN A 66 11.70 -35.08 -13.46
CA GLN A 66 11.86 -35.31 -14.90
C GLN A 66 10.72 -34.64 -15.64
N PHE A 67 11.05 -33.76 -16.59
CA PHE A 67 10.07 -33.13 -17.47
C PHE A 67 9.68 -34.07 -18.60
N GLU A 68 8.43 -34.02 -19.08
CA GLU A 68 7.94 -34.94 -20.14
C GLU A 68 8.81 -34.95 -21.42
N LYS A 69 9.52 -33.85 -21.70
CA LYS A 69 10.36 -33.68 -22.89
C LYS A 69 11.83 -34.04 -22.66
N ASP A 70 12.21 -34.40 -21.44
CA ASP A 70 13.58 -34.72 -21.07
C ASP A 70 13.68 -36.17 -20.54
N GLU A 71 14.76 -36.85 -20.91
CA GLU A 71 15.05 -38.19 -20.42
C GLU A 71 15.83 -38.16 -19.10
N ARG A 72 16.31 -36.97 -18.70
CA ARG A 72 17.12 -36.80 -17.49
C ARG A 72 16.28 -36.35 -16.31
N VAL A 73 16.64 -36.87 -15.14
CA VAL A 73 16.17 -36.35 -13.86
C VAL A 73 17.05 -35.16 -13.49
N GLU A 74 16.44 -33.99 -13.38
CA GLU A 74 17.06 -32.76 -12.93
C GLU A 74 16.94 -32.63 -11.41
N LYS A 75 18.05 -32.25 -10.76
CA LYS A 75 18.11 -32.01 -9.31
C LYS A 75 17.98 -30.51 -9.07
N MET A 76 16.87 -30.11 -8.50
CA MET A 76 16.57 -28.71 -8.25
C MET A 76 16.69 -28.40 -6.77
N TYR A 77 17.66 -27.58 -6.39
CA TYR A 77 17.80 -27.05 -5.04
C TYR A 77 17.02 -25.73 -4.92
N ILE A 78 16.15 -25.61 -3.92
CA ILE A 78 15.25 -24.48 -3.72
C ILE A 78 15.76 -23.62 -2.56
N GLY A 79 15.92 -22.32 -2.81
CA GLY A 79 16.46 -21.37 -1.84
C GLY A 79 15.84 -19.98 -1.89
N PRO A 80 16.36 -19.05 -1.07
CA PRO A 80 15.83 -17.69 -0.95
C PRO A 80 16.03 -16.84 -2.21
N ALA A 81 17.08 -17.13 -3.00
CA ALA A 81 17.42 -16.40 -4.22
C ALA A 81 18.08 -17.33 -5.25
N THR A 82 17.91 -17.03 -6.54
CA THR A 82 18.57 -17.80 -7.60
C THR A 82 20.08 -17.56 -7.54
N PHE A 83 20.85 -18.64 -7.54
CA PHE A 83 22.31 -18.59 -7.63
C PHE A 83 22.78 -19.32 -8.90
N PHE A 84 23.59 -18.61 -9.69
CA PHE A 84 24.22 -19.10 -10.91
C PHE A 84 25.73 -19.21 -10.70
N ASP A 85 26.32 -20.28 -11.22
CA ASP A 85 27.78 -20.43 -11.35
C ASP A 85 28.35 -19.56 -12.49
N GLU A 86 29.65 -19.72 -12.79
CA GLU A 86 30.32 -18.96 -13.85
C GLU A 86 29.90 -19.34 -15.28
N ASP A 87 29.34 -20.55 -15.44
CA ASP A 87 28.87 -21.10 -16.72
C ASP A 87 27.36 -20.86 -16.93
N ASP A 88 26.75 -19.98 -16.12
CA ASP A 88 25.32 -19.68 -16.08
C ASP A 88 24.42 -20.89 -15.73
N ASN A 89 24.96 -21.94 -15.13
CA ASN A 89 24.14 -23.03 -14.62
C ASN A 89 23.50 -22.63 -13.28
N VAL A 90 22.22 -22.96 -13.12
CA VAL A 90 21.49 -22.71 -11.88
C VAL A 90 21.92 -23.74 -10.84
N GLN A 91 22.54 -23.26 -9.76
CA GLN A 91 22.91 -24.08 -8.61
C GLN A 91 21.83 -24.02 -7.53
N VAL A 92 21.15 -22.88 -7.40
CA VAL A 92 19.99 -22.72 -6.50
C VAL A 92 18.89 -22.00 -7.24
N TYR A 93 17.68 -22.54 -7.20
CA TYR A 93 16.46 -21.93 -7.73
C TYR A 93 15.79 -21.07 -6.65
N ASP A 94 15.43 -19.84 -6.99
CA ASP A 94 14.60 -18.99 -6.14
C ASP A 94 13.21 -19.63 -5.96
N TRP A 95 12.76 -19.74 -4.70
CA TRP A 95 11.45 -20.28 -4.36
C TRP A 95 10.28 -19.53 -5.05
N ARG A 96 10.48 -18.28 -5.46
CA ARG A 96 9.49 -17.44 -6.15
C ARG A 96 9.39 -17.73 -7.64
N ALA A 97 10.36 -18.45 -8.21
CA ALA A 97 10.32 -18.83 -9.62
C ALA A 97 9.07 -19.69 -9.92
N PRO A 98 8.49 -19.59 -11.14
CA PRO A 98 7.36 -20.44 -11.52
C PRO A 98 7.68 -21.94 -11.38
N ILE A 99 8.87 -22.37 -11.82
CA ILE A 99 9.34 -23.76 -11.73
C ILE A 99 9.47 -24.27 -10.28
N ALA A 100 9.76 -23.39 -9.32
CA ALA A 100 9.84 -23.75 -7.91
C ALA A 100 8.47 -24.08 -7.28
N SER A 101 7.34 -23.84 -7.99
CA SER A 101 6.01 -24.30 -7.54
C SER A 101 5.94 -25.83 -7.43
N LEU A 102 6.71 -26.57 -8.23
CA LEU A 102 6.80 -28.03 -8.17
C LEU A 102 7.18 -28.53 -6.77
N PHE A 103 8.04 -27.78 -6.05
CA PHE A 103 8.42 -28.10 -4.68
C PHE A 103 7.24 -27.97 -3.69
N TYR A 104 6.20 -27.20 -4.02
CA TYR A 104 5.08 -26.92 -3.13
C TYR A 104 3.75 -27.56 -3.55
N GLU A 105 3.58 -27.96 -4.83
CA GLU A 105 2.31 -28.51 -5.36
C GLU A 105 2.00 -29.96 -4.94
N GLY A 106 3.00 -30.72 -4.49
CA GLY A 106 2.84 -32.10 -4.03
C GLY A 106 4.09 -32.67 -3.36
N THR A 107 4.06 -33.96 -3.04
CA THR A 107 5.19 -34.69 -2.43
C THR A 107 6.02 -35.43 -3.48
N LEU A 108 5.43 -36.42 -4.15
CA LEU A 108 6.03 -37.25 -5.20
C LEU A 108 4.96 -37.58 -6.24
N GLY A 109 5.36 -37.94 -7.47
CA GLY A 109 4.43 -38.30 -8.53
C GLY A 109 4.31 -37.26 -9.63
N GLU A 110 3.19 -37.29 -10.35
CA GLU A 110 2.89 -36.33 -11.42
C GLU A 110 2.60 -34.94 -10.82
N LEU A 111 3.37 -33.97 -11.25
CA LEU A 111 3.26 -32.56 -10.92
C LEU A 111 3.16 -31.75 -12.21
N GLN A 112 2.76 -30.50 -12.09
CA GLN A 112 2.78 -29.55 -13.19
C GLN A 112 3.16 -28.17 -12.67
N TYR A 113 3.55 -27.28 -13.56
CA TYR A 113 3.74 -25.88 -13.20
C TYR A 113 3.40 -24.96 -14.37
N GLU A 114 3.06 -23.72 -14.06
CA GLU A 114 2.68 -22.74 -15.06
C GLU A 114 3.92 -22.11 -15.73
N THR A 115 3.93 -22.11 -17.06
CA THR A 115 4.92 -21.41 -17.89
C THR A 115 4.21 -20.36 -18.76
N PRO A 116 4.95 -19.39 -19.36
CA PRO A 116 4.36 -18.46 -20.32
C PRO A 116 3.65 -19.13 -21.52
N ASN A 117 3.98 -20.39 -21.82
CA ASN A 117 3.42 -21.15 -22.93
C ASN A 117 2.35 -22.18 -22.49
N GLY A 118 1.88 -22.10 -21.24
CA GLY A 118 0.93 -23.05 -20.65
C GLY A 118 1.56 -23.92 -19.57
N PHE A 119 0.85 -24.97 -19.16
CA PHE A 119 1.37 -25.89 -18.13
C PHE A 119 2.41 -26.84 -18.70
N GLU A 120 3.48 -27.06 -17.95
CA GLU A 120 4.46 -28.10 -18.20
C GLU A 120 4.38 -29.14 -17.10
N LYS A 121 4.41 -30.42 -17.49
CA LYS A 121 4.29 -31.57 -16.58
C LYS A 121 5.66 -32.09 -16.21
N ALA A 122 5.78 -32.54 -14.97
CA ALA A 122 6.98 -33.12 -14.41
C ALA A 122 6.63 -34.33 -13.53
N GLN A 123 7.51 -35.33 -13.50
CA GLN A 123 7.44 -36.45 -12.58
C GLN A 123 8.46 -36.23 -11.46
N ALA A 124 8.00 -36.13 -10.21
CA ALA A 124 8.87 -36.01 -9.04
C ALA A 124 9.22 -37.38 -8.44
N PHE A 125 10.51 -37.61 -8.23
CA PHE A 125 11.07 -38.87 -7.72
C PHE A 125 11.61 -38.76 -6.30
N LEU A 126 12.07 -37.58 -5.91
CA LEU A 126 12.61 -37.31 -4.59
C LEU A 126 12.24 -35.89 -4.19
N LYS A 127 11.92 -35.71 -2.91
CA LYS A 127 11.73 -34.40 -2.30
C LYS A 127 12.39 -34.39 -0.93
N ARG A 128 13.19 -33.36 -0.63
CA ARG A 128 13.92 -33.22 0.62
C ARG A 128 13.67 -31.86 1.26
N ASP A 129 13.44 -31.87 2.56
CA ASP A 129 13.59 -30.70 3.42
C ASP A 129 15.01 -30.66 3.97
N ILE A 130 15.66 -29.51 3.92
CA ILE A 130 17.07 -29.34 4.24
C ILE A 130 17.23 -28.17 5.21
N VAL A 131 17.81 -28.45 6.38
CA VAL A 131 18.10 -27.42 7.38
C VAL A 131 19.58 -27.12 7.36
N ILE A 132 19.95 -25.94 6.87
CA ILE A 132 21.31 -25.39 6.93
C ILE A 132 21.32 -24.20 7.87
N ARG A 133 22.27 -24.15 8.81
CA ARG A 133 22.45 -23.03 9.73
C ARG A 133 23.92 -22.66 9.84
N LYS A 134 24.21 -21.37 9.66
CA LYS A 134 25.58 -20.83 9.71
C LYS A 134 26.52 -21.60 8.78
N GLY A 135 26.01 -21.95 7.60
CA GLY A 135 26.74 -22.71 6.60
C GLY A 135 26.92 -24.20 6.89
N GLU A 136 26.33 -24.74 7.96
CA GLU A 136 26.44 -26.16 8.30
C GLU A 136 25.12 -26.90 8.09
N LEU A 137 25.17 -28.03 7.38
CA LEU A 137 24.04 -28.96 7.24
C LEU A 137 23.68 -29.56 8.62
N LYS A 138 22.46 -29.28 9.09
CA LYS A 138 21.96 -29.75 10.39
C LYS A 138 21.10 -30.99 10.26
N SER A 139 20.23 -31.03 9.25
CA SER A 139 19.37 -32.17 8.98
C SER A 139 18.85 -32.17 7.54
N VAL A 140 18.52 -33.37 7.07
CA VAL A 140 17.88 -33.61 5.78
C VAL A 140 16.78 -34.64 6.02
N TYR A 141 15.60 -34.39 5.47
CA TYR A 141 14.44 -35.26 5.60
C TYR A 141 13.85 -35.56 4.22
N ASP A 142 13.70 -36.83 3.89
CA ASP A 142 12.99 -37.25 2.68
C ASP A 142 11.47 -37.13 2.93
N ILE A 143 10.79 -36.41 2.04
CA ILE A 143 9.35 -36.17 2.11
C ILE A 143 8.65 -37.19 1.21
N GLU A 144 8.20 -38.28 1.81
CA GLU A 144 7.45 -39.35 1.12
C GLU A 144 5.93 -39.05 1.08
N ASN A 145 5.37 -38.41 2.11
CA ASN A 145 3.95 -38.04 2.21
C ASN A 145 3.72 -36.78 3.09
N GLU A 146 2.52 -36.19 3.04
CA GLU A 146 2.20 -34.95 3.80
C GLU A 146 2.16 -35.18 5.33
N GLU A 147 1.90 -36.41 5.78
CA GLU A 147 1.83 -36.76 7.20
C GLU A 147 3.22 -36.83 7.88
N SER A 148 4.28 -37.18 7.15
CA SER A 148 5.65 -37.21 7.69
C SER A 148 6.18 -35.80 8.00
N LEU A 149 5.86 -34.83 7.14
CA LEU A 149 6.16 -33.39 7.33
C LEU A 149 5.54 -32.83 8.62
N LEU A 150 4.29 -33.20 8.91
CA LEU A 150 3.56 -32.67 10.08
C LEU A 150 4.09 -33.25 11.40
N MET A 151 4.39 -34.55 11.43
CA MET A 151 4.89 -35.23 12.63
C MET A 151 6.30 -34.80 13.03
N ASP A 152 7.17 -34.53 12.05
CA ASP A 152 8.54 -34.07 12.32
C ASP A 152 8.59 -32.58 12.69
N ALA A 153 7.75 -31.73 12.08
CA ALA A 153 7.60 -30.32 12.49
C ALA A 153 7.07 -30.17 13.92
N LEU A 154 6.21 -31.08 14.38
CA LEU A 154 5.73 -31.15 15.77
C LEU A 154 6.78 -31.68 16.75
N SER A 155 7.76 -32.45 16.26
CA SER A 155 8.81 -33.08 17.05
C SER A 155 10.11 -32.24 17.11
N ALA A 156 10.24 -31.25 16.23
CA ALA A 156 11.36 -30.32 16.23
C ALA A 156 11.32 -29.42 17.47
N PRO A 157 12.43 -29.28 18.23
CA PRO A 157 12.46 -28.41 19.39
C PRO A 157 12.18 -26.96 18.96
N THR A 158 11.13 -26.36 19.54
CA THR A 158 10.85 -24.92 19.41
C THR A 158 12.08 -24.14 19.86
N ASN A 159 12.79 -23.51 18.92
CA ASN A 159 13.88 -22.61 19.23
C ASN A 159 13.39 -21.48 20.15
N ARG A 160 14.11 -21.26 21.25
CA ARG A 160 13.83 -20.22 22.26
C ARG A 160 14.15 -18.79 21.82
N ASP A 161 14.68 -18.60 20.60
CA ASP A 161 15.20 -17.29 20.15
C ASP A 161 14.21 -16.45 19.33
N GLY A 162 12.99 -16.93 19.08
CA GLY A 162 11.90 -16.08 18.53
C GLY A 162 12.16 -15.44 17.16
N HIS A 163 13.21 -15.85 16.45
CA HIS A 163 13.44 -15.48 15.04
C HIS A 163 12.80 -16.53 14.12
N LEU A 164 11.89 -16.05 13.29
CA LEU A 164 11.14 -16.79 12.28
C LEU A 164 12.04 -17.06 11.05
N GLU A 165 13.13 -17.79 11.22
CA GLU A 165 13.97 -18.25 10.11
C GLU A 165 13.47 -19.62 9.63
N GLY A 166 13.17 -19.76 8.32
CA GLY A 166 12.68 -21.00 7.70
C GLY A 166 11.19 -21.02 7.32
N ILE A 167 10.50 -19.87 7.30
CA ILE A 167 9.08 -19.81 6.92
C ILE A 167 8.84 -20.29 5.47
N THR A 168 9.76 -20.03 4.55
CA THR A 168 9.63 -20.42 3.13
C THR A 168 9.71 -21.94 2.92
N ALA A 169 10.49 -22.63 3.75
CA ALA A 169 10.64 -24.09 3.71
C ALA A 169 9.35 -24.80 4.20
N THR A 170 8.58 -24.14 5.06
CA THR A 170 7.38 -24.69 5.70
C THR A 170 6.07 -24.28 5.02
N ILE A 171 6.15 -23.65 3.83
CA ILE A 171 4.96 -23.28 3.06
C ILE A 171 4.23 -24.57 2.64
N GLN A 172 2.99 -24.70 3.12
CA GLN A 172 2.11 -25.80 2.74
C GLN A 172 1.51 -25.57 1.36
N LYS A 173 1.01 -26.63 0.73
CA LYS A 173 0.40 -26.58 -0.61
C LYS A 173 -0.69 -25.50 -0.72
N GLU A 174 -1.64 -25.48 0.21
CA GLU A 174 -2.74 -24.52 0.22
C GLU A 174 -2.24 -23.08 0.43
N GLN A 175 -1.16 -22.92 1.18
CA GLN A 175 -0.54 -21.60 1.38
C GLN A 175 0.15 -21.13 0.09
N ASN A 176 0.85 -22.03 -0.61
CA ASN A 176 1.47 -21.74 -1.90
C ASN A 176 0.44 -21.37 -2.96
N GLU A 177 -0.71 -22.05 -3.01
CA GLU A 177 -1.82 -21.70 -3.89
C GLU A 177 -2.27 -20.25 -3.65
N ILE A 178 -2.50 -19.86 -2.39
CA ILE A 178 -2.89 -18.49 -2.01
C ILE A 178 -1.79 -17.47 -2.38
N ILE A 179 -0.52 -17.80 -2.16
CA ILE A 179 0.62 -16.94 -2.49
C ILE A 179 0.69 -16.68 -4.00
N ARG A 180 0.42 -17.69 -4.82
CA ARG A 180 0.55 -17.64 -6.29
C ARG A 180 -0.74 -17.27 -7.04
N LEU A 181 -1.86 -17.02 -6.34
CA LEU A 181 -3.09 -16.52 -6.96
C LEU A 181 -2.83 -15.31 -7.86
N ASN A 182 -3.58 -15.24 -8.97
CA ASN A 182 -3.45 -14.20 -9.99
C ASN A 182 -3.34 -12.79 -9.35
N PRO A 183 -2.30 -12.00 -9.68
CA PRO A 183 -2.10 -10.66 -9.12
C PRO A 183 -3.27 -9.69 -9.32
N LYS A 184 -4.11 -9.90 -10.35
CA LYS A 184 -5.25 -9.02 -10.67
C LYS A 184 -6.49 -9.27 -9.83
N ASP A 185 -6.54 -10.40 -9.11
CA ASP A 185 -7.72 -10.79 -8.35
C ASP A 185 -7.66 -10.21 -6.94
N TRP A 186 -8.84 -9.89 -6.39
CA TRP A 186 -9.00 -9.58 -4.97
C TRP A 186 -9.52 -10.82 -4.24
N PHE A 187 -9.03 -11.05 -3.03
CA PHE A 187 -9.49 -12.16 -2.20
C PHE A 187 -9.29 -11.86 -0.71
N ILE A 188 -9.94 -12.67 0.13
CA ILE A 188 -9.83 -12.62 1.58
C ILE A 188 -9.29 -13.97 2.06
N VAL A 189 -8.22 -13.93 2.85
CA VAL A 189 -7.66 -15.13 3.49
C VAL A 189 -8.29 -15.28 4.87
N ASN A 190 -9.15 -16.28 5.03
CA ASN A 190 -9.76 -16.62 6.31
C ASN A 190 -9.08 -17.86 6.91
N GLY A 191 -8.75 -17.82 8.19
CA GLY A 191 -8.08 -18.91 8.89
C GLY A 191 -8.06 -18.73 10.41
N CYS A 192 -7.95 -19.82 11.16
CA CYS A 192 -7.89 -19.79 12.62
C CYS A 192 -6.58 -19.15 13.14
N ALA A 193 -6.51 -18.86 14.44
CA ALA A 193 -5.27 -18.39 15.05
C ALA A 193 -4.17 -19.45 14.87
N GLY A 194 -2.95 -19.01 14.54
CA GLY A 194 -1.83 -19.92 14.28
C GLY A 194 -1.76 -20.50 12.86
N SER A 195 -2.75 -20.26 12.00
CA SER A 195 -2.78 -20.79 10.61
C SER A 195 -1.81 -20.11 9.63
N GLY A 196 -0.86 -19.30 10.10
CA GLY A 196 0.13 -18.65 9.23
C GLY A 196 -0.38 -17.52 8.33
N LYS A 197 -1.56 -16.92 8.55
CA LYS A 197 -2.09 -15.84 7.68
C LYS A 197 -1.11 -14.69 7.42
N THR A 198 -0.46 -14.21 8.48
CA THR A 198 0.53 -13.13 8.40
C THR A 198 1.76 -13.56 7.60
N THR A 199 2.19 -14.81 7.76
CA THR A 199 3.22 -15.43 6.93
C THR A 199 2.81 -15.43 5.46
N ILE A 200 1.61 -15.93 5.14
CA ILE A 200 1.08 -15.99 3.77
C ILE A 200 1.06 -14.60 3.15
N LEU A 201 0.64 -13.58 3.91
CA LEU A 201 0.64 -12.19 3.47
C LEU A 201 2.03 -11.70 3.06
N LEU A 202 3.04 -11.92 3.91
CA LEU A 202 4.42 -11.49 3.64
C LEU A 202 5.04 -12.24 2.46
N GLN A 203 4.81 -13.55 2.39
CA GLN A 203 5.28 -14.37 1.27
C GLN A 203 4.61 -13.97 -0.04
N ARG A 204 3.31 -13.65 -0.03
CA ARG A 204 2.62 -13.12 -1.20
C ARG A 204 3.18 -11.78 -1.65
N ILE A 205 3.45 -10.85 -0.73
CA ILE A 205 4.10 -9.58 -1.06
C ILE A 205 5.44 -9.85 -1.74
N ALA A 206 6.27 -10.73 -1.16
CA ALA A 206 7.57 -11.08 -1.73
C ALA A 206 7.47 -11.73 -3.11
N TYR A 207 6.49 -12.60 -3.33
CA TYR A 207 6.20 -13.23 -4.61
C TYR A 207 5.77 -12.20 -5.68
N LEU A 208 4.85 -11.28 -5.33
CA LEU A 208 4.39 -10.23 -6.24
C LEU A 208 5.50 -9.25 -6.60
N MET A 209 6.36 -8.92 -5.62
CA MET A 209 7.56 -8.11 -5.83
C MET A 209 8.53 -8.80 -6.80
N TYR A 210 8.77 -10.09 -6.64
CA TYR A 210 9.62 -10.85 -7.56
C TYR A 210 9.06 -10.92 -8.99
N GLN A 211 7.74 -11.15 -9.13
CA GLN A 211 7.06 -11.18 -10.43
C GLN A 211 7.10 -9.83 -11.16
N ALA A 212 7.12 -8.72 -10.41
CA ALA A 212 6.97 -7.40 -10.98
C ALA A 212 8.18 -6.90 -11.78
N LYS A 213 9.36 -7.53 -11.67
CA LYS A 213 10.71 -7.39 -12.32
C LYS A 213 11.19 -6.02 -12.86
N ASP A 214 10.33 -5.07 -13.21
CA ASP A 214 10.66 -3.74 -13.74
C ASP A 214 9.48 -2.71 -13.67
N LYS A 215 8.39 -3.00 -12.94
CA LYS A 215 7.27 -2.05 -12.74
C LYS A 215 7.33 -1.47 -11.34
N ARG A 216 7.23 -0.13 -11.24
CA ARG A 216 7.29 0.69 -10.01
C ARG A 216 6.82 -0.06 -8.76
N MET A 217 7.78 -0.69 -8.10
CA MET A 217 7.61 -1.42 -6.84
C MET A 217 7.18 -0.49 -5.69
N SER A 218 7.21 0.83 -5.93
CA SER A 218 6.70 1.90 -5.08
C SER A 218 5.17 1.95 -4.95
N ASP A 219 4.44 1.12 -5.70
CA ASP A 219 2.98 1.23 -5.82
C ASP A 219 2.25 0.14 -4.99
N MET A 220 2.85 -0.45 -3.96
CA MET A 220 2.16 -1.39 -3.04
C MET A 220 2.03 -0.79 -1.64
N LEU A 221 0.85 -0.93 -1.02
CA LEU A 221 0.59 -0.44 0.33
C LEU A 221 0.17 -1.59 1.27
N LEU A 222 0.89 -1.73 2.39
CA LEU A 222 0.45 -2.56 3.51
C LEU A 222 -0.17 -1.70 4.61
N LEU A 223 -1.42 -2.03 4.96
CA LEU A 223 -2.13 -1.45 6.09
C LEU A 223 -2.20 -2.43 7.24
N SER A 224 -1.59 -2.04 8.36
CA SER A 224 -1.51 -2.83 9.58
C SER A 224 -2.33 -2.23 10.72
N ARG A 225 -2.70 -3.07 11.71
CA ARG A 225 -3.39 -2.58 12.92
C ARG A 225 -2.45 -1.85 13.88
N ASN A 226 -1.21 -2.32 14.04
CA ASN A 226 -0.29 -1.79 15.04
C ASN A 226 1.11 -1.53 14.48
N GLN A 227 1.83 -0.64 15.17
CA GLN A 227 3.15 -0.18 14.75
C GLN A 227 4.25 -1.23 14.95
N LEU A 228 4.04 -2.23 15.82
CA LEU A 228 4.99 -3.32 16.04
C LEU A 228 5.04 -4.25 14.82
N PHE A 229 3.88 -4.60 14.26
CA PHE A 229 3.81 -5.39 13.03
C PHE A 229 4.40 -4.62 11.85
N ALA A 230 4.06 -3.33 11.70
CA ALA A 230 4.71 -2.49 10.69
C ALA A 230 6.24 -2.51 10.83
N LYS A 231 6.78 -2.36 12.05
CA LYS A 231 8.22 -2.47 12.27
C LYS A 231 8.77 -3.84 11.91
N TYR A 232 8.06 -4.92 12.22
CA TYR A 232 8.48 -6.26 11.83
C TYR A 232 8.57 -6.40 10.30
N VAL A 233 7.53 -5.96 9.57
CA VAL A 233 7.50 -6.00 8.10
C VAL A 233 8.65 -5.20 7.48
N SER A 234 8.98 -4.02 8.01
CA SER A 234 10.06 -3.20 7.47
C SER A 234 11.45 -3.83 7.63
N HIS A 235 11.62 -4.83 8.48
CA HIS A 235 12.87 -5.60 8.55
C HIS A 235 12.83 -6.83 7.64
N VAL A 236 11.68 -7.53 7.61
CA VAL A 236 11.55 -8.80 6.89
C VAL A 236 11.47 -8.61 5.37
N ILE A 237 10.70 -7.64 4.88
CA ILE A 237 10.48 -7.49 3.44
C ILE A 237 11.76 -7.10 2.69
N PRO A 238 12.60 -6.15 3.16
CA PRO A 238 13.86 -5.86 2.49
C PRO A 238 14.79 -7.07 2.40
N SER A 239 14.85 -7.89 3.46
CA SER A 239 15.61 -9.14 3.48
C SER A 239 15.06 -10.19 2.51
N LEU A 240 13.75 -10.22 2.29
CA LEU A 240 13.13 -11.17 1.34
C LEU A 240 13.18 -10.69 -0.11
N THR A 241 13.17 -9.38 -0.37
CA THR A 241 12.77 -8.85 -1.68
C THR A 241 13.75 -7.94 -2.38
N GLY A 242 14.76 -7.37 -1.71
CA GLY A 242 15.52 -6.30 -2.38
C GLY A 242 15.11 -4.89 -2.02
N SER A 243 13.89 -4.69 -1.52
CA SER A 243 13.21 -3.40 -1.64
C SER A 243 12.32 -3.08 -0.43
N GLU A 244 12.09 -1.80 -0.22
CA GLU A 244 11.16 -1.33 0.80
C GLU A 244 9.71 -1.44 0.32
N LEU A 245 8.80 -1.68 1.27
CA LEU A 245 7.35 -1.68 1.05
C LEU A 245 6.75 -0.45 1.75
N TYR A 246 5.87 0.28 1.04
CA TYR A 246 5.13 1.36 1.69
C TYR A 246 4.13 0.78 2.70
N GLN A 247 4.23 1.21 3.94
CA GLN A 247 3.43 0.67 5.04
C GLN A 247 2.91 1.77 5.95
N GLN A 248 1.68 1.60 6.43
CA GLN A 248 1.07 2.50 7.39
C GLN A 248 0.14 1.75 8.33
N THR A 249 -0.11 2.33 9.50
CA THR A 249 -1.22 1.85 10.33
C THR A 249 -2.55 2.34 9.75
N LEU A 250 -3.61 1.56 9.94
CA LEU A 250 -4.98 1.95 9.59
C LEU A 250 -5.36 3.34 10.14
N ALA A 251 -4.95 3.63 11.38
CA ALA A 251 -5.23 4.91 12.04
C ALA A 251 -4.50 6.08 11.35
N GLN A 252 -3.20 5.91 11.05
CA GLN A 252 -2.42 6.92 10.31
C GLN A 252 -3.04 7.17 8.94
N HIS A 253 -3.34 6.10 8.20
CA HIS A 253 -3.90 6.21 6.86
C HIS A 253 -5.28 6.88 6.87
N THR A 254 -6.12 6.56 7.86
CA THR A 254 -7.41 7.21 8.06
C THR A 254 -7.24 8.72 8.25
N ILE A 255 -6.30 9.14 9.10
CA ILE A 255 -6.04 10.57 9.34
C ILE A 255 -5.46 11.24 8.09
N GLU A 256 -4.57 10.57 7.37
CA GLU A 256 -3.98 11.08 6.14
C GLU A 256 -5.03 11.31 5.05
N LEU A 257 -5.83 10.28 4.73
CA LEU A 257 -6.93 10.40 3.78
C LEU A 257 -7.91 11.49 4.22
N TYR A 258 -8.20 11.56 5.52
CA TYR A 258 -9.05 12.62 6.06
C TYR A 258 -8.44 14.00 5.76
N ARG A 259 -7.17 14.23 6.07
CA ARG A 259 -6.48 15.51 5.78
C ARG A 259 -6.42 15.82 4.28
N LYS A 260 -6.22 14.83 3.43
CA LYS A 260 -6.21 14.99 1.96
C LYS A 260 -7.58 15.45 1.47
N MET A 261 -8.66 14.77 1.86
CA MET A 261 -10.03 15.09 1.43
C MET A 261 -10.60 16.36 2.07
N TYR A 262 -10.14 16.68 3.28
CA TYR A 262 -10.68 17.74 4.12
C TYR A 262 -9.59 18.74 4.55
N LEU A 263 -8.66 19.10 3.66
CA LEU A 263 -7.57 20.08 3.82
C LEU A 263 -7.76 21.03 5.01
N HIS A 264 -6.74 21.14 5.88
CA HIS A 264 -6.59 21.79 7.21
C HIS A 264 -7.50 22.95 7.71
N LYS A 265 -8.57 23.33 7.03
CA LYS A 265 -9.59 24.32 7.41
C LYS A 265 -11.03 23.83 7.26
N THR A 266 -11.27 22.52 7.15
CA THR A 266 -12.64 22.02 7.34
C THR A 266 -12.98 22.07 8.82
N THR A 267 -13.67 23.15 9.21
CA THR A 267 -14.57 23.13 10.36
C THR A 267 -13.93 22.71 11.69
N ALA A 268 -12.66 23.07 11.97
CA ALA A 268 -11.86 22.63 13.13
C ALA A 268 -12.45 21.44 13.91
N LEU A 269 -12.32 20.26 13.33
CA LEU A 269 -12.94 19.06 13.87
C LEU A 269 -12.37 18.71 15.24
N SER A 270 -13.24 18.57 16.24
CA SER A 270 -12.86 18.13 17.58
C SER A 270 -13.23 16.66 17.75
N GLN A 271 -12.22 15.80 17.84
CA GLN A 271 -12.43 14.36 18.00
C GLN A 271 -12.96 14.03 19.40
N VAL A 272 -13.94 13.15 19.47
CA VAL A 272 -14.45 12.60 20.74
C VAL A 272 -14.13 11.11 20.81
N PRO A 273 -13.36 10.66 21.82
CA PRO A 273 -13.15 9.24 22.04
C PRO A 273 -14.47 8.58 22.46
N THR A 274 -14.88 7.55 21.73
CA THR A 274 -16.06 6.74 22.05
C THR A 274 -15.82 5.29 21.66
N ARG A 275 -16.34 4.36 22.47
CA ARG A 275 -16.41 2.93 22.14
C ARG A 275 -17.76 2.52 21.55
N LYS A 276 -18.78 3.37 21.70
CA LYS A 276 -20.13 3.13 21.18
C LYS A 276 -20.27 3.74 19.79
N VAL A 277 -20.96 3.00 18.92
CA VAL A 277 -21.27 3.39 17.55
C VAL A 277 -22.74 3.79 17.46
N TYR A 278 -23.05 4.88 16.76
CA TYR A 278 -24.39 5.41 16.62
C TYR A 278 -25.27 4.55 15.70
N LEU A 279 -24.77 4.17 14.52
CA LEU A 279 -25.38 3.15 13.66
C LEU A 279 -24.31 2.15 13.21
N THR A 280 -24.72 0.91 12.93
CA THR A 280 -23.77 -0.06 12.35
C THR A 280 -23.29 0.43 10.99
N ASP A 281 -22.12 -0.02 10.53
CA ASP A 281 -21.62 0.39 9.23
C ASP A 281 -22.60 0.06 8.10
N SER A 282 -23.27 -1.10 8.16
CA SER A 282 -24.29 -1.50 7.19
C SER A 282 -25.51 -0.57 7.20
N GLU A 283 -25.94 -0.10 8.37
CA GLU A 283 -27.04 0.88 8.51
C GLU A 283 -26.64 2.22 7.87
N TRP A 284 -25.39 2.67 8.07
CA TRP A 284 -24.88 3.88 7.43
C TRP A 284 -24.78 3.72 5.92
N ILE A 285 -24.21 2.62 5.42
CA ILE A 285 -24.08 2.36 3.99
C ILE A 285 -25.46 2.38 3.31
N ALA A 286 -26.46 1.73 3.91
CA ALA A 286 -27.83 1.72 3.39
C ALA A 286 -28.43 3.14 3.34
N LEU A 287 -28.25 3.95 4.38
CA LEU A 287 -28.70 5.33 4.42
C LEU A 287 -28.00 6.19 3.35
N VAL A 288 -26.68 6.08 3.25
CA VAL A 288 -25.87 6.83 2.30
C VAL A 288 -26.23 6.47 0.85
N HIS A 289 -26.39 5.19 0.55
CA HIS A 289 -26.80 4.75 -0.79
C HIS A 289 -28.15 5.34 -1.19
N ARG A 290 -29.15 5.26 -0.29
CA ARG A 290 -30.47 5.84 -0.52
C ARG A 290 -30.42 7.34 -0.77
N ASN A 291 -29.61 8.08 -0.01
CA ASN A 291 -29.60 9.54 -0.05
C ASN A 291 -28.72 10.13 -1.15
N ILE A 292 -27.83 9.32 -1.73
CA ILE A 292 -27.03 9.71 -2.91
C ILE A 292 -27.80 9.42 -4.20
N GLU A 293 -28.74 8.48 -4.19
CA GLU A 293 -29.55 8.15 -5.36
C GLU A 293 -30.38 9.37 -5.81
N GLY A 294 -30.22 9.77 -7.09
CA GLY A 294 -30.90 10.93 -7.66
C GLY A 294 -30.32 12.30 -7.25
N LEU A 295 -29.25 12.33 -6.44
CA LEU A 295 -28.64 13.57 -5.98
C LEU A 295 -27.92 14.31 -7.12
N SER A 296 -28.16 15.61 -7.26
CA SER A 296 -27.52 16.47 -8.26
C SER A 296 -26.64 17.54 -7.61
N ALA A 297 -25.85 18.26 -8.41
CA ALA A 297 -25.08 19.39 -7.92
C ALA A 297 -25.96 20.45 -7.21
N LYS A 298 -27.24 20.59 -7.60
CA LYS A 298 -28.18 21.55 -6.99
C LYS A 298 -28.50 21.27 -5.53
N ASP A 299 -28.42 20.01 -5.12
CA ASP A 299 -28.82 19.55 -3.80
C ASP A 299 -27.67 19.64 -2.77
N LEU A 300 -26.45 19.80 -3.28
CA LEU A 300 -25.23 19.80 -2.49
C LEU A 300 -25.06 21.12 -1.71
N PRO A 301 -24.70 21.05 -0.42
CA PRO A 301 -24.22 22.21 0.31
C PRO A 301 -22.80 22.55 -0.14
N TYR A 302 -22.53 23.84 -0.30
CA TYR A 302 -21.23 24.37 -0.68
C TYR A 302 -20.60 25.18 0.44
N ARG A 303 -19.29 25.41 0.38
CA ARG A 303 -18.56 26.30 1.29
C ARG A 303 -17.56 27.18 0.56
N ALA A 304 -17.36 28.39 1.09
CA ALA A 304 -16.42 29.35 0.55
C ALA A 304 -14.98 28.84 0.66
N ILE A 305 -14.17 29.13 -0.36
CA ILE A 305 -12.73 28.87 -0.39
C ILE A 305 -12.02 30.23 -0.32
N GLY A 306 -10.94 30.35 0.44
CA GLY A 306 -10.28 31.65 0.64
C GLY A 306 -8.83 31.60 1.14
N ILE A 307 -8.12 32.71 0.94
CA ILE A 307 -6.73 32.93 1.35
C ILE A 307 -6.69 33.97 2.47
N LYS A 308 -6.06 33.65 3.61
CA LYS A 308 -5.94 34.57 4.77
C LYS A 308 -7.26 35.23 5.18
N GLY A 309 -8.39 34.52 5.11
CA GLY A 309 -9.72 35.04 5.43
C GLY A 309 -10.37 35.93 4.36
N GLN A 310 -9.74 36.10 3.19
CA GLN A 310 -10.39 36.68 2.00
C GLN A 310 -10.95 35.55 1.13
N ALA A 311 -12.25 35.61 0.83
CA ALA A 311 -12.89 34.62 -0.03
C ALA A 311 -12.36 34.74 -1.48
N VAL A 312 -11.85 33.63 -2.00
CA VAL A 312 -11.50 33.43 -3.41
C VAL A 312 -12.72 32.92 -4.17
N PHE A 313 -13.51 32.03 -3.59
CA PHE A 313 -14.81 31.58 -4.11
C PHE A 313 -15.87 31.67 -3.02
N THR A 314 -17.07 32.10 -3.41
CA THR A 314 -18.21 32.39 -2.53
C THR A 314 -19.42 31.55 -2.94
N MET A 315 -20.46 31.53 -2.09
CA MET A 315 -21.72 30.85 -2.42
C MET A 315 -22.35 31.33 -3.72
N LYS A 316 -22.22 32.63 -4.04
CA LYS A 316 -22.73 33.21 -5.29
C LYS A 316 -22.04 32.63 -6.52
N ASP A 317 -20.77 32.24 -6.40
CA ASP A 317 -20.03 31.62 -7.49
C ASP A 317 -20.56 30.21 -7.77
N TYR A 318 -20.78 29.42 -6.72
CA TYR A 318 -21.30 28.07 -6.86
C TYR A 318 -22.74 28.05 -7.37
N GLN A 319 -23.61 28.97 -6.91
CA GLN A 319 -24.98 29.11 -7.42
C GLN A 319 -25.00 29.30 -8.95
N LYS A 320 -24.16 30.20 -9.47
CA LYS A 320 -24.05 30.43 -10.92
C LYS A 320 -23.54 29.20 -11.69
N LEU A 321 -22.61 28.45 -11.10
CA LEU A 321 -22.09 27.23 -11.73
C LEU A 321 -23.14 26.13 -11.75
N VAL A 322 -23.88 25.97 -10.67
CA VAL A 322 -24.94 24.96 -10.53
C VAL A 322 -26.09 25.19 -11.52
N GLU A 323 -26.39 26.45 -11.86
CA GLU A 323 -27.37 26.80 -12.89
C GLU A 323 -26.96 26.38 -14.30
N SER A 324 -25.65 26.32 -14.59
CA SER A 324 -25.12 25.99 -15.93
C SER A 324 -24.75 24.51 -16.09
N VAL A 325 -24.82 23.72 -15.03
CA VAL A 325 -24.52 22.27 -15.06
C VAL A 325 -25.64 21.49 -15.76
N ASN A 326 -25.25 20.54 -16.61
CA ASN A 326 -26.19 19.60 -17.21
C ASN A 326 -26.64 18.54 -16.18
N THR A 327 -27.89 18.64 -15.70
CA THR A 327 -28.45 17.73 -14.70
C THR A 327 -28.72 16.31 -15.21
N ALA A 328 -28.64 16.07 -16.53
CA ALA A 328 -28.74 14.72 -17.09
C ALA A 328 -27.46 13.88 -16.88
N LEU A 329 -26.33 14.52 -16.58
CA LEU A 329 -25.08 13.81 -16.31
C LEU A 329 -25.06 13.26 -14.88
N PRO A 330 -24.34 12.16 -14.60
CA PRO A 330 -24.08 11.72 -13.24
C PRO A 330 -23.46 12.81 -12.37
N LEU A 331 -23.78 12.82 -11.07
CA LEU A 331 -23.31 13.81 -10.09
C LEU A 331 -21.81 14.09 -10.16
N GLN A 332 -21.00 13.04 -10.27
CA GLN A 332 -19.54 13.18 -10.32
C GLN A 332 -19.08 13.95 -11.57
N GLN A 333 -19.68 13.69 -12.74
CA GLN A 333 -19.38 14.43 -13.96
C GLN A 333 -19.84 15.90 -13.87
N GLN A 334 -21.00 16.14 -13.24
CA GLN A 334 -21.46 17.50 -12.93
C GLN A 334 -20.42 18.26 -12.09
N LEU A 335 -19.88 17.62 -11.04
CA LEU A 335 -18.85 18.20 -10.19
C LEU A 335 -17.53 18.44 -10.96
N THR A 336 -17.11 17.52 -11.81
CA THR A 336 -15.91 17.69 -12.67
C THR A 336 -16.05 18.90 -13.60
N GLN A 337 -17.23 19.14 -14.17
CA GLN A 337 -17.50 20.34 -14.96
C GLN A 337 -17.37 21.61 -14.12
N MET A 338 -17.96 21.63 -12.92
CA MET A 338 -17.84 22.77 -12.00
C MET A 338 -16.37 23.03 -11.64
N GLN A 339 -15.62 21.98 -11.29
CA GLN A 339 -14.21 22.06 -10.96
C GLN A 339 -13.38 22.65 -12.10
N THR A 340 -13.59 22.18 -13.34
CA THR A 340 -12.87 22.69 -14.52
C THR A 340 -13.03 24.21 -14.68
N VAL A 341 -14.25 24.73 -14.40
CA VAL A 341 -14.51 26.17 -14.44
C VAL A 341 -13.87 26.89 -13.25
N LEU A 342 -13.89 26.28 -12.06
CA LEU A 342 -13.24 26.82 -10.87
C LEU A 342 -11.71 26.90 -11.04
N GLU A 343 -11.04 25.88 -11.57
CA GLU A 343 -9.60 25.86 -11.82
C GLU A 343 -9.18 26.98 -12.79
N ARG A 344 -9.89 27.12 -13.92
CA ARG A 344 -9.65 28.22 -14.88
C ARG A 344 -9.87 29.59 -14.23
N THR A 345 -10.91 29.71 -13.41
CA THR A 345 -11.25 30.96 -12.73
C THR A 345 -10.28 31.28 -11.59
N LEU A 346 -9.73 30.27 -10.91
CA LEU A 346 -8.82 30.40 -9.79
C LEU A 346 -7.56 31.15 -10.21
N LYS A 347 -6.93 30.76 -11.32
CA LYS A 347 -5.72 31.42 -11.83
C LYS A 347 -5.92 32.93 -11.98
N ARG A 348 -7.05 33.34 -12.58
CA ARG A 348 -7.43 34.76 -12.73
C ARG A 348 -7.69 35.46 -11.39
N ARG A 349 -8.31 34.78 -10.42
CA ARG A 349 -8.61 35.35 -9.11
C ARG A 349 -7.37 35.48 -8.22
N LEU A 350 -6.41 34.57 -8.35
CA LEU A 350 -5.12 34.64 -7.66
C LEU A 350 -4.33 35.87 -8.13
N THR A 351 -4.22 36.11 -9.44
CA THR A 351 -3.57 37.32 -9.97
C THR A 351 -4.20 38.60 -9.38
N LYS A 352 -5.53 38.65 -9.30
CA LYS A 352 -6.23 39.80 -8.66
C LYS A 352 -5.96 39.89 -7.15
N PHE A 353 -5.86 38.76 -6.46
CA PHE A 353 -5.56 38.72 -5.03
C PHE A 353 -4.15 39.25 -4.74
N PHE A 354 -3.15 38.88 -5.54
CA PHE A 354 -1.77 39.34 -5.36
C PHE A 354 -1.62 40.87 -5.51
N MET A 355 -2.52 41.51 -6.24
CA MET A 355 -2.54 42.97 -6.39
C MET A 355 -3.46 43.68 -5.38
N SER A 356 -4.12 42.94 -4.49
CA SER A 356 -5.05 43.50 -3.50
C SER A 356 -4.32 44.21 -2.37
N GLU A 357 -4.97 45.19 -1.75
CA GLU A 357 -4.45 45.89 -0.56
C GLU A 357 -4.03 44.93 0.56
N LYS A 358 -4.75 43.81 0.70
CA LYS A 358 -4.43 42.79 1.70
C LYS A 358 -3.12 42.06 1.41
N ALA A 359 -2.83 41.78 0.14
CA ALA A 359 -1.57 41.16 -0.26
C ALA A 359 -0.42 42.18 -0.18
N LYS A 360 -0.66 43.43 -0.60
CA LYS A 360 0.30 44.52 -0.47
C LYS A 360 0.74 44.77 0.97
N ALA A 361 -0.21 44.79 1.91
CA ALA A 361 0.11 44.90 3.34
C ALA A 361 1.03 43.77 3.85
N VAL A 362 0.92 42.55 3.29
CA VAL A 362 1.86 41.46 3.61
C VAL A 362 3.23 41.74 3.03
N TYR A 363 3.32 42.16 1.77
CA TYR A 363 4.60 42.51 1.15
C TYR A 363 5.31 43.65 1.90
N GLU A 364 4.58 44.69 2.31
CA GLU A 364 5.10 45.82 3.08
C GLU A 364 5.59 45.44 4.48
N SER A 365 5.04 44.36 5.06
CA SER A 365 5.49 43.84 6.35
C SER A 365 6.76 42.98 6.26
N MET A 366 7.16 42.58 5.04
CA MET A 366 8.38 41.82 4.79
C MET A 366 9.58 42.76 4.66
N ASN A 367 10.76 42.29 5.05
CA ASN A 367 11.98 43.08 4.84
C ASN A 367 12.45 43.00 3.37
N ALA A 368 13.17 44.03 2.91
CA ALA A 368 13.63 44.12 1.51
C ALA A 368 14.51 42.93 1.10
N MET A 369 15.33 42.41 2.01
CA MET A 369 16.23 41.28 1.77
C MET A 369 15.45 39.98 1.47
N GLN A 370 14.33 39.74 2.15
CA GLN A 370 13.46 38.59 1.87
C GLN A 370 12.87 38.67 0.46
N ILE A 371 12.41 39.84 0.05
CA ILE A 371 11.84 40.05 -1.29
C ILE A 371 12.92 39.85 -2.36
N GLU A 372 14.12 40.39 -2.15
CA GLU A 372 15.25 40.23 -3.07
C GLU A 372 15.64 38.76 -3.23
N VAL A 373 15.75 38.00 -2.13
CA VAL A 373 16.04 36.54 -2.17
C VAL A 373 14.95 35.79 -2.93
N LEU A 374 13.67 36.12 -2.70
CA LEU A 374 12.57 35.48 -3.41
C LEU A 374 12.57 35.82 -4.91
N MET A 375 13.03 37.00 -5.31
CA MET A 375 12.95 37.50 -6.69
C MET A 375 14.26 37.43 -7.48
N LYS A 376 15.34 36.90 -6.89
CA LYS A 376 16.71 36.90 -7.44
C LYS A 376 16.84 36.48 -8.90
N ASP A 377 16.07 35.47 -9.33
CA ASP A 377 16.13 34.89 -10.69
C ASP A 377 14.83 35.13 -11.49
N VAL A 378 14.06 36.17 -11.17
CA VAL A 378 12.76 36.46 -11.80
C VAL A 378 12.81 37.77 -12.56
N GLU A 379 12.83 37.68 -13.90
CA GLU A 379 12.64 38.83 -14.77
C GLU A 379 11.15 39.10 -14.99
N THR A 380 10.72 40.36 -14.83
CA THR A 380 9.32 40.77 -15.05
C THR A 380 9.26 42.02 -15.90
N LYS A 381 8.30 42.10 -16.82
CA LYS A 381 8.16 43.17 -17.82
C LYS A 381 7.08 44.19 -17.44
N SER A 382 6.29 43.91 -16.40
CA SER A 382 5.24 44.79 -15.91
C SER A 382 5.06 44.64 -14.40
N GLU A 383 4.45 45.65 -13.79
CA GLU A 383 4.05 45.62 -12.38
C GLU A 383 3.10 44.45 -12.07
N THR A 384 2.25 44.08 -13.04
CA THR A 384 1.34 42.93 -12.89
C THR A 384 2.12 41.61 -12.85
N GLU A 385 3.10 41.43 -13.73
CA GLU A 385 3.98 40.26 -13.72
C GLU A 385 4.82 40.18 -12.45
N TYR A 386 5.31 41.33 -11.96
CA TYR A 386 6.03 41.45 -10.70
C TYR A 386 5.20 40.94 -9.51
N TYR A 387 4.01 41.49 -9.29
CA TYR A 387 3.15 41.06 -8.18
C TYR A 387 2.62 39.64 -8.36
N GLN A 388 2.44 39.17 -9.59
CA GLN A 388 2.06 37.78 -9.84
C GLN A 388 3.16 36.82 -9.40
N ALA A 389 4.41 37.06 -9.80
CA ALA A 389 5.54 36.21 -9.42
C ALA A 389 5.85 36.30 -7.92
N LEU A 390 5.89 37.52 -7.38
CA LEU A 390 6.11 37.74 -5.94
C LEU A 390 4.99 37.09 -5.12
N GLY A 391 3.73 37.30 -5.49
CA GLY A 391 2.59 36.71 -4.81
C GLY A 391 2.58 35.19 -4.84
N GLN A 392 2.97 34.58 -5.95
CA GLN A 392 3.08 33.12 -6.05
C GLN A 392 4.14 32.54 -5.11
N LYS A 393 5.22 33.27 -4.84
CA LYS A 393 6.27 32.85 -3.89
C LYS A 393 5.91 33.17 -2.44
N VAL A 394 5.41 34.38 -2.17
CA VAL A 394 5.04 34.83 -0.81
C VAL A 394 3.86 34.03 -0.25
N PHE A 395 2.88 33.72 -1.10
CA PHE A 395 1.69 32.95 -0.72
C PHE A 395 1.73 31.52 -1.22
N GLU A 396 2.92 30.95 -1.47
CA GLU A 396 3.08 29.62 -2.07
C GLU A 396 2.22 28.57 -1.34
N LYS A 397 2.29 28.54 -0.01
CA LYS A 397 1.53 27.60 0.82
C LYS A 397 0.01 27.81 0.70
N GLU A 398 -0.46 29.05 0.76
CA GLU A 398 -1.89 29.35 0.63
C GLU A 398 -2.42 29.10 -0.79
N VAL A 399 -1.60 29.34 -1.82
CA VAL A 399 -1.93 29.05 -3.21
C VAL A 399 -2.02 27.54 -3.42
N GLN A 400 -1.07 26.77 -2.90
CA GLN A 400 -1.11 25.30 -2.90
C GLN A 400 -2.37 24.80 -2.18
N GLU A 401 -2.67 25.34 -0.99
CA GLU A 401 -3.85 24.96 -0.20
C GLU A 401 -5.16 25.21 -0.97
N VAL A 402 -5.34 26.39 -1.56
CA VAL A 402 -6.56 26.73 -2.31
C VAL A 402 -6.67 25.95 -3.62
N THR A 403 -5.55 25.70 -4.30
CA THR A 403 -5.52 24.87 -5.50
C THR A 403 -5.96 23.45 -5.16
N GLN A 404 -5.36 22.85 -4.13
CA GLN A 404 -5.75 21.53 -3.64
C GLN A 404 -7.22 21.50 -3.19
N GLN A 405 -7.74 22.57 -2.59
CA GLN A 405 -9.17 22.64 -2.20
C GLN A 405 -10.11 22.59 -3.41
N VAL A 406 -9.74 23.19 -4.54
CA VAL A 406 -10.51 23.07 -5.79
C VAL A 406 -10.35 21.69 -6.40
N GLU A 407 -9.12 21.18 -6.45
CA GLU A 407 -8.79 19.85 -7.01
C GLU A 407 -9.44 18.69 -6.24
N MET A 408 -9.57 18.83 -4.91
CA MET A 408 -10.16 17.82 -4.02
C MET A 408 -11.67 18.01 -3.82
N PHE A 409 -12.33 18.86 -4.62
CA PHE A 409 -13.74 19.18 -4.47
C PHE A 409 -14.10 19.68 -3.07
N ALA A 410 -13.14 20.27 -2.34
CA ALA A 410 -13.35 20.73 -0.99
C ALA A 410 -14.34 21.91 -0.93
N PHE A 411 -14.77 22.48 -2.05
CA PHE A 411 -15.90 23.42 -2.10
C PHE A 411 -17.25 22.76 -1.78
N VAL A 412 -17.37 21.42 -1.88
CA VAL A 412 -18.55 20.67 -1.42
C VAL A 412 -18.46 20.43 0.08
N ASP A 413 -19.47 20.83 0.83
CA ASP A 413 -19.50 20.68 2.29
C ASP A 413 -20.11 19.33 2.69
N ILE A 414 -19.31 18.27 2.58
CA ILE A 414 -19.73 16.90 2.93
C ILE A 414 -20.23 16.81 4.38
N ALA A 415 -19.66 17.58 5.31
CA ALA A 415 -20.10 17.59 6.69
C ALA A 415 -21.51 18.18 6.82
N ALA A 416 -21.79 19.30 6.16
CA ALA A 416 -23.15 19.84 6.09
C ALA A 416 -24.13 18.88 5.41
N LEU A 417 -23.68 18.13 4.38
CA LEU A 417 -24.50 17.14 3.70
C LEU A 417 -24.90 16.00 4.65
N VAL A 418 -23.94 15.42 5.37
CA VAL A 418 -24.24 14.36 6.36
C VAL A 418 -25.13 14.89 7.48
N VAL A 419 -24.94 16.14 7.92
CA VAL A 419 -25.84 16.78 8.90
C VAL A 419 -27.29 16.86 8.41
N LYS A 420 -27.54 17.08 7.11
CA LYS A 420 -28.90 17.03 6.53
C LYS A 420 -29.56 15.65 6.67
N TRP A 421 -28.77 14.57 6.67
CA TRP A 421 -29.25 13.19 6.77
C TRP A 421 -29.42 12.68 8.21
N MET A 422 -28.95 13.46 9.21
CA MET A 422 -29.05 13.06 10.62
C MET A 422 -30.47 12.83 11.14
N PRO A 423 -31.54 13.54 10.68
CA PRO A 423 -32.91 13.21 11.08
C PRO A 423 -33.32 11.78 10.70
N GLU A 424 -32.96 11.31 9.51
CA GLU A 424 -33.25 9.95 9.06
C GLU A 424 -32.42 8.92 9.84
N ALA A 425 -31.15 9.22 10.12
CA ALA A 425 -30.31 8.38 10.98
C ALA A 425 -30.90 8.23 12.40
N LYS A 426 -31.48 9.32 12.94
CA LYS A 426 -32.18 9.30 14.24
C LYS A 426 -33.43 8.43 14.19
N ALA A 427 -34.26 8.58 13.15
CA ALA A 427 -35.45 7.75 12.96
C ALA A 427 -35.06 6.26 12.86
N ARG A 428 -34.04 5.94 12.05
CA ARG A 428 -33.54 4.57 11.95
C ARG A 428 -33.04 4.01 13.27
N ARG A 429 -32.33 4.82 14.06
CA ARG A 429 -31.88 4.44 15.40
C ARG A 429 -33.05 4.13 16.35
N GLN A 430 -34.14 4.89 16.26
CA GLN A 430 -35.37 4.65 17.04
C GLN A 430 -36.07 3.35 16.62
N GLU A 431 -36.19 3.09 15.31
CA GLU A 431 -36.76 1.83 14.78
C GLU A 431 -36.01 0.60 15.28
N LEU A 432 -34.68 0.70 15.41
CA LEU A 432 -33.82 -0.36 15.92
C LEU A 432 -33.92 -0.55 17.45
N GLY A 433 -34.69 0.29 18.15
CA GLY A 433 -34.84 0.23 19.61
C GLY A 433 -33.55 0.49 20.38
N LYS A 434 -32.56 1.20 19.78
CA LYS A 434 -31.27 1.49 20.44
C LYS A 434 -31.46 2.51 21.56
N THR A 435 -31.32 2.07 22.81
CA THR A 435 -31.49 2.89 24.03
C THR A 435 -30.16 3.36 24.64
N ASP A 436 -29.02 3.00 24.05
CA ASP A 436 -27.72 3.41 24.57
C ASP A 436 -27.43 4.90 24.29
N ASN A 437 -26.55 5.50 25.12
CA ASN A 437 -26.13 6.90 25.01
C ASN A 437 -24.98 7.12 24.00
N ALA A 438 -24.95 6.44 22.85
CA ALA A 438 -23.94 6.70 21.82
C ALA A 438 -23.95 8.18 21.40
N PRO A 439 -22.79 8.85 21.34
CA PRO A 439 -22.71 10.22 20.85
C PRO A 439 -23.08 10.31 19.38
N LEU A 440 -23.62 11.45 18.95
CA LEU A 440 -23.84 11.71 17.53
C LEU A 440 -22.50 11.68 16.79
N PRO A 441 -22.40 11.04 15.61
CA PRO A 441 -21.13 10.95 14.90
C PRO A 441 -20.62 12.31 14.42
N LEU A 442 -21.54 13.25 14.17
CA LEU A 442 -21.25 14.65 13.89
C LEU A 442 -22.17 15.54 14.72
N LYS A 443 -21.59 16.51 15.43
CA LYS A 443 -22.34 17.52 16.19
C LYS A 443 -21.74 18.89 15.97
N LYS A 444 -22.55 19.85 15.53
CA LYS A 444 -22.10 21.24 15.39
C LYS A 444 -21.79 21.84 16.77
N ILE A 445 -20.64 22.50 16.91
CA ILE A 445 -20.23 23.27 18.09
C ILE A 445 -20.30 24.77 17.71
N GLU A 446 -19.95 25.66 18.64
CA GLU A 446 -19.83 27.10 18.42
C GLU A 446 -19.06 27.48 17.14
N GLY A 447 -19.61 28.47 16.43
CA GLY A 447 -19.08 28.97 15.17
C GLY A 447 -19.13 27.94 14.04
N SER A 448 -18.01 27.82 13.33
CA SER A 448 -17.80 26.85 12.26
C SER A 448 -17.02 25.63 12.74
N ARG A 449 -17.18 25.18 14.00
CA ARG A 449 -16.50 23.97 14.51
C ARG A 449 -17.47 22.80 14.57
N MET A 450 -16.97 21.59 14.32
CA MET A 450 -17.79 20.38 14.39
C MET A 450 -17.10 19.31 15.24
N GLN A 451 -17.84 18.76 16.18
CA GLN A 451 -17.43 17.59 16.95
C GLN A 451 -17.63 16.35 16.08
N VAL A 452 -16.63 15.47 16.03
CA VAL A 452 -16.74 14.19 15.32
C VAL A 452 -16.27 13.03 16.17
N THR A 453 -16.93 11.89 16.01
CA THR A 453 -16.45 10.61 16.54
C THR A 453 -15.57 9.90 15.50
N ALA A 454 -14.86 8.84 15.89
CA ALA A 454 -14.14 8.00 14.94
C ALA A 454 -15.07 7.39 13.87
N GLU A 455 -16.31 7.05 14.23
CA GLU A 455 -17.36 6.66 13.29
C GLU A 455 -17.72 7.81 12.34
N GLY A 456 -17.87 9.03 12.85
CA GLY A 456 -18.15 10.22 12.04
C GLY A 456 -17.06 10.51 11.01
N ILE A 457 -15.78 10.33 11.36
CA ILE A 457 -14.65 10.46 10.41
C ILE A 457 -14.79 9.46 9.27
N ARG A 458 -15.05 8.18 9.59
CA ARG A 458 -15.22 7.11 8.59
C ARG A 458 -16.43 7.37 7.69
N LEU A 459 -17.55 7.80 8.27
CA LEU A 459 -18.75 8.18 7.54
C LEU A 459 -18.49 9.34 6.57
N LEU A 460 -17.81 10.39 7.05
CA LEU A 460 -17.41 11.54 6.21
C LEU A 460 -16.56 11.09 5.02
N GLN A 461 -15.53 10.28 5.25
CA GLN A 461 -14.67 9.80 4.18
C GLN A 461 -15.44 8.95 3.17
N TYR A 462 -16.28 8.03 3.66
CA TYR A 462 -17.11 7.20 2.80
C TYR A 462 -18.04 8.04 1.92
N VAL A 463 -18.77 8.99 2.51
CA VAL A 463 -19.67 9.88 1.77
C VAL A 463 -18.90 10.74 0.76
N ALA A 464 -17.74 11.28 1.13
CA ALA A 464 -16.91 12.05 0.21
C ALA A 464 -16.50 11.21 -1.02
N THR A 465 -15.99 10.00 -0.82
CA THR A 465 -15.59 9.12 -1.96
C THR A 465 -16.77 8.68 -2.83
N ARG A 466 -18.00 8.72 -2.32
CA ARG A 466 -19.21 8.43 -3.08
C ARG A 466 -19.72 9.64 -3.87
N VAL A 467 -19.65 10.83 -3.28
CA VAL A 467 -20.19 12.09 -3.83
C VAL A 467 -19.22 12.75 -4.81
N THR A 468 -17.95 12.92 -4.42
CA THR A 468 -16.95 13.64 -5.22
C THR A 468 -16.17 12.66 -6.09
N PRO A 469 -15.76 13.07 -7.31
CA PRO A 469 -14.80 12.30 -8.09
C PRO A 469 -13.52 12.07 -7.28
N VAL A 470 -12.95 10.88 -7.40
CA VAL A 470 -11.62 10.59 -6.85
C VAL A 470 -10.59 10.91 -7.94
N ARG A 471 -9.60 11.74 -7.60
CA ARG A 471 -8.47 12.01 -8.50
C ARG A 471 -7.39 10.95 -8.25
N ASP A 472 -6.73 10.53 -9.32
CA ASP A 472 -5.60 9.59 -9.30
C ASP A 472 -4.41 10.19 -8.51
N TYR A 473 -4.41 10.02 -7.20
CA TYR A 473 -3.23 10.27 -6.38
C TYR A 473 -2.44 8.98 -6.33
N THR A 474 -1.43 8.85 -7.21
CA THR A 474 -0.42 7.78 -7.20
C THR A 474 -1.02 6.44 -6.77
N GLY A 475 -1.82 5.83 -7.66
CA GLY A 475 -2.58 4.64 -7.33
C GLY A 475 -1.66 3.51 -6.87
N PHE A 476 -1.94 2.96 -5.69
CA PHE A 476 -1.33 1.69 -5.31
C PHE A 476 -1.88 0.60 -6.23
N SER A 477 -0.99 -0.09 -6.94
CA SER A 477 -1.28 -1.28 -7.73
C SER A 477 -1.86 -2.42 -6.87
N HIS A 478 -1.40 -2.53 -5.61
CA HIS A 478 -1.86 -3.55 -4.68
C HIS A 478 -2.03 -2.97 -3.28
N LEU A 479 -3.11 -3.39 -2.61
CA LEU A 479 -3.40 -3.03 -1.22
C LEU A 479 -3.50 -4.31 -0.39
N PHE A 480 -2.69 -4.36 0.67
CA PHE A 480 -2.68 -5.44 1.65
C PHE A 480 -3.26 -4.91 2.96
N ILE A 481 -4.20 -5.65 3.55
CA ILE A 481 -4.81 -5.29 4.83
C ILE A 481 -4.65 -6.48 5.76
N ASP A 482 -3.84 -6.31 6.79
CA ASP A 482 -3.73 -7.31 7.85
C ASP A 482 -4.90 -7.18 8.83
N GLU A 483 -5.42 -8.32 9.29
CA GLU A 483 -6.48 -8.39 10.30
C GLU A 483 -7.74 -7.58 9.93
N VAL A 484 -8.21 -7.81 8.69
CA VAL A 484 -9.33 -7.10 8.06
C VAL A 484 -10.63 -7.16 8.87
N GLN A 485 -10.81 -8.18 9.73
CA GLN A 485 -12.00 -8.33 10.56
C GLN A 485 -12.23 -7.19 11.56
N ASP A 486 -11.19 -6.44 11.92
CA ASP A 486 -11.30 -5.28 12.81
C ASP A 486 -11.49 -3.96 12.03
N VAL A 487 -11.55 -4.04 10.71
CA VAL A 487 -11.68 -2.88 9.84
C VAL A 487 -13.16 -2.60 9.58
N SER A 488 -13.51 -1.33 9.74
CA SER A 488 -14.86 -0.82 9.46
C SER A 488 -15.23 -0.98 7.99
N LEU A 489 -16.45 -1.45 7.70
CA LEU A 489 -16.98 -1.58 6.33
C LEU A 489 -17.09 -0.22 5.63
N LEU A 490 -17.41 0.86 6.38
CA LEU A 490 -17.40 2.22 5.83
C LEU A 490 -16.00 2.61 5.33
N TRP A 491 -14.97 2.19 6.06
CA TRP A 491 -13.60 2.48 5.70
C TRP A 491 -13.11 1.58 4.55
N LEU A 492 -13.45 0.29 4.53
CA LEU A 492 -13.17 -0.58 3.38
C LEU A 492 -13.85 -0.06 2.11
N GLY A 493 -15.09 0.39 2.22
CA GLY A 493 -15.81 1.07 1.14
C GLY A 493 -15.12 2.37 0.70
N THR A 494 -14.56 3.13 1.64
CA THR A 494 -13.76 4.33 1.33
C THR A 494 -12.54 3.96 0.49
N LEU A 495 -11.76 2.95 0.92
CA LEU A 495 -10.58 2.51 0.18
C LEU A 495 -10.90 1.97 -1.20
N SER A 496 -11.95 1.14 -1.30
CA SER A 496 -12.42 0.61 -2.58
C SER A 496 -12.79 1.74 -3.53
N ASN A 497 -13.55 2.74 -3.06
CA ASN A 497 -13.90 3.89 -3.88
C ASN A 497 -12.69 4.77 -4.23
N TYR A 498 -11.68 4.84 -3.35
CA TYR A 498 -10.54 5.75 -3.50
C TYR A 498 -9.42 5.18 -4.38
N TYR A 499 -9.11 3.90 -4.27
CA TYR A 499 -7.99 3.29 -5.01
C TYR A 499 -8.42 2.44 -6.20
N PHE A 500 -9.63 1.90 -6.20
CA PHE A 500 -10.01 0.81 -7.12
C PHE A 500 -11.31 1.05 -7.90
N ARG A 501 -11.87 2.26 -7.84
CA ARG A 501 -12.96 2.64 -8.74
C ARG A 501 -12.37 2.93 -10.12
N ALA A 502 -12.58 2.00 -11.04
CA ALA A 502 -12.39 2.19 -12.48
C ALA A 502 -13.43 3.15 -13.07
#